data_AF-A0A2P8DI94-F1
#
_entry.id   AF-A0A2P8DI94-F1
#
_cell.length_a   1.000
_cell.length_b   1.000
_cell.length_c   1.000
_cell.angle_alpha   90.00
_cell.angle_beta   90.00
_cell.angle_gamma   90.00
#
_symmetry.space_group_name_H-M   'P 1'
#
loop_
_entity.id
_entity.type
_entity.pdbx_description
1 polymer ?
#
loop_
_entity_poly.entity_id
_entity_poly.type
_entity_poly.pdbx_seq_one_letter_code
_entity_poly.pdbx_strand_id
1 'polypeptide(L)'
;MSETPDTGGGEPRETTQPSEDELRAYLEQLRPLPAEQVLAEVFSTVLTAAQAKLGRHDARLLIDTAGLAFEHTRAHLGDEAADQFEQVLNQLRMAQVQAERQTGGEGEENDLPSAPAAPQTSQPTAAQPQQPEQPATSKLWLPGS
;
A
#
# COMPACT_ATOMS: atom_id res chain seq x y z
N MET A 1 -57.40 -12.46 -10.07
CA MET A 1 -56.25 -11.89 -10.79
C MET A 1 -55.64 -10.87 -9.85
N SER A 2 -54.48 -11.24 -9.32
CA SER A 2 -53.67 -10.48 -8.38
C SER A 2 -52.92 -9.37 -9.11
N GLU A 3 -52.72 -8.23 -8.47
CA GLU A 3 -51.44 -7.51 -8.50
C GLU A 3 -51.45 -6.45 -7.39
N THR A 4 -50.65 -6.73 -6.37
CA THR A 4 -50.17 -5.80 -5.34
C THR A 4 -49.10 -4.89 -5.94
N PRO A 5 -49.02 -3.60 -5.54
CA PRO A 5 -47.93 -2.73 -5.97
C PRO A 5 -46.58 -3.25 -5.45
N ASP A 6 -45.65 -3.38 -6.38
CA ASP A 6 -44.29 -3.86 -6.20
C ASP A 6 -43.43 -2.85 -5.41
N THR A 7 -43.03 -3.30 -4.23
CA THR A 7 -41.69 -3.26 -3.65
C THR A 7 -40.70 -2.19 -4.12
N GLY A 8 -40.30 -1.36 -3.15
CA GLY A 8 -38.88 -1.15 -2.91
C GLY A 8 -38.14 -0.26 -3.90
N GLY A 9 -38.50 1.01 -3.96
CA GLY A 9 -37.57 2.05 -4.39
C GLY A 9 -36.35 2.02 -3.47
N GLY A 10 -35.27 1.41 -3.95
CA GLY A 10 -33.97 1.47 -3.30
C GLY A 10 -33.52 2.93 -3.27
N GLU A 11 -33.59 3.54 -2.09
CA GLU A 11 -33.01 4.85 -1.90
C GLU A 11 -31.51 4.77 -2.21
N PRO A 12 -30.96 5.70 -3.00
CA PRO A 12 -29.52 5.80 -3.18
C PRO A 12 -28.93 5.98 -1.79
N ARG A 13 -28.01 5.08 -1.38
CA ARG A 13 -27.16 5.32 -0.21
C ARG A 13 -26.37 6.59 -0.51
N GLU A 14 -26.86 7.73 -0.05
CA GLU A 14 -26.07 8.92 0.08
C GLU A 14 -24.86 8.53 0.93
N THR A 15 -23.68 8.53 0.33
CA THR A 15 -22.43 8.52 1.08
C THR A 15 -22.35 9.86 1.79
N THR A 16 -23.07 9.98 2.90
CA THR A 16 -23.07 11.16 3.76
C THR A 16 -21.65 11.33 4.24
N GLN A 17 -20.95 12.33 3.72
CA GLN A 17 -19.67 12.75 4.29
C GLN A 17 -19.94 13.17 5.73
N PRO A 18 -19.14 12.70 6.70
CA PRO A 18 -19.28 13.12 8.08
C PRO A 18 -19.11 14.64 8.17
N SER A 19 -19.97 15.28 8.96
CA SER A 19 -19.87 16.71 9.26
C SER A 19 -18.60 17.01 10.07
N GLU A 20 -18.15 18.27 10.02
CA GLU A 20 -16.95 18.70 10.76
C GLU A 20 -17.07 18.45 12.27
N ASP A 21 -18.27 18.63 12.83
CA ASP A 21 -18.54 18.40 14.25
C ASP A 21 -18.49 16.91 14.61
N GLU A 22 -18.97 16.03 13.73
CA GLU A 22 -18.83 14.57 13.91
C GLU A 22 -17.36 14.14 13.86
N LEU A 23 -16.58 14.70 12.92
CA LEU A 23 -15.15 14.43 12.85
C LEU A 23 -14.42 14.90 14.11
N ARG A 24 -14.75 16.09 14.62
CA ARG A 24 -14.17 16.63 15.86
C ARG A 24 -14.53 15.76 17.06
N ALA A 25 -15.80 15.34 17.18
CA ALA A 25 -16.25 14.46 18.24
C ALA A 25 -15.53 13.10 18.19
N TYR A 26 -15.34 12.54 17.00
CA TYR A 26 -14.60 11.30 16.79
C TYR A 26 -13.13 11.44 17.22
N LEU A 27 -12.45 12.52 16.84
CA LEU A 27 -11.06 12.76 17.24
C LEU A 27 -10.90 12.95 18.76
N GLU A 28 -11.86 13.60 19.42
CA GLU A 28 -11.86 13.70 20.90
C GLU A 28 -12.06 12.34 21.56
N GLN A 29 -12.81 11.42 20.94
CA GLN A 29 -12.95 10.04 21.43
C GLN A 29 -11.68 9.20 21.27
N LEU A 30 -10.84 9.49 20.26
CA LEU A 30 -9.58 8.78 20.05
C LEU A 30 -8.47 9.20 21.03
N ARG A 31 -8.47 10.46 21.51
CA ARG A 31 -7.43 10.97 22.44
C ARG A 31 -7.17 10.11 23.67
N PRO A 32 -8.18 9.58 24.39
CA PRO A 32 -7.94 8.77 25.58
C PRO A 32 -7.57 7.31 25.28
N LEU A 33 -7.64 6.86 24.02
CA LEU A 33 -7.41 5.46 23.69
C LEU A 33 -5.92 5.08 23.77
N PRO A 34 -5.61 3.81 24.11
CA PRO A 34 -4.25 3.30 23.97
C PRO A 34 -3.74 3.45 22.54
N ALA A 35 -2.48 3.87 22.38
CA ALA A 35 -1.87 4.06 21.06
C ALA A 35 -1.97 2.80 20.19
N GLU A 36 -1.81 1.61 20.79
CA GLU A 36 -1.97 0.32 20.09
C GLU A 36 -3.35 0.16 19.47
N GLN A 37 -4.41 0.58 20.18
CA GLN A 37 -5.78 0.48 19.68
C GLN A 37 -6.02 1.44 18.50
N VAL A 38 -5.50 2.67 18.60
CA VAL A 38 -5.55 3.66 17.50
C VAL A 38 -4.78 3.14 16.29
N LEU A 39 -3.59 2.58 16.48
CA LEU A 39 -2.79 2.00 15.41
C LEU A 39 -3.53 0.84 14.73
N ALA A 40 -4.14 -0.06 15.51
CA ALA A 40 -4.88 -1.18 14.97
C ALA A 40 -6.07 -0.72 14.10
N GLU A 41 -6.81 0.30 14.53
CA GLU A 41 -7.92 0.87 13.78
C GLU A 41 -7.45 1.56 12.48
N VAL A 42 -6.36 2.33 12.55
CA VAL A 42 -5.75 2.97 11.37
C VAL A 42 -5.29 1.91 10.37
N PHE A 43 -4.56 0.89 10.82
CA PHE A 43 -4.11 -0.19 9.94
C PHE A 43 -5.29 -0.95 9.32
N SER A 44 -6.30 -1.30 10.12
CA SER A 44 -7.51 -1.97 9.61
C SER A 44 -8.18 -1.16 8.51
N THR A 45 -8.33 0.15 8.71
CA THR A 45 -8.96 1.06 7.74
C THR A 45 -8.16 1.13 6.44
N VAL A 46 -6.84 1.33 6.53
CA VAL A 46 -5.97 1.44 5.35
C VAL A 46 -5.90 0.12 4.58
N LEU A 47 -5.79 -1.01 5.28
CA LEU A 47 -5.72 -2.34 4.65
C LEU A 47 -7.05 -2.72 4.00
N THR A 48 -8.18 -2.35 4.60
CA THR A 48 -9.51 -2.52 3.98
C THR A 48 -9.65 -1.67 2.72
N ALA A 49 -9.18 -0.42 2.76
CA ALA A 49 -9.17 0.44 1.57
C ALA A 49 -8.27 -0.11 0.46
N ALA A 50 -7.11 -0.68 0.82
CA ALA A 50 -6.23 -1.33 -0.14
C ALA A 50 -6.89 -2.56 -0.80
N GLN A 51 -7.58 -3.39 -0.02
CA GLN A 51 -8.33 -4.55 -0.54
C GLN A 51 -9.38 -4.13 -1.57
N ALA A 52 -10.13 -3.08 -1.28
CA ALA A 52 -11.18 -2.58 -2.19
C ALA A 52 -10.62 -2.05 -3.52
N LYS A 53 -9.32 -1.71 -3.58
CA LYS A 53 -8.66 -1.12 -4.75
C LYS A 53 -7.66 -2.06 -5.44
N LEU A 54 -7.66 -3.35 -5.11
CA LEU A 54 -6.67 -4.30 -5.67
C LEU A 54 -6.63 -4.26 -7.21
N GLY A 55 -5.41 -4.33 -7.77
CA GLY A 55 -5.14 -4.24 -9.20
C GLY A 55 -4.98 -2.82 -9.72
N ARG A 56 -5.19 -1.81 -8.86
CA ARG A 56 -5.06 -0.38 -9.19
C ARG A 56 -3.80 0.23 -8.59
N HIS A 57 -3.42 1.42 -9.06
CA HIS A 57 -2.24 2.13 -8.55
C HIS A 57 -2.42 2.57 -7.09
N ASP A 58 -3.64 2.96 -6.72
CA ASP A 58 -3.99 3.34 -5.35
C ASP A 58 -3.76 2.22 -4.33
N ALA A 59 -4.11 0.97 -4.64
CA ALA A 59 -3.90 -0.14 -3.72
C ALA A 59 -2.41 -0.32 -3.41
N ARG A 60 -1.55 -0.16 -4.42
CA ARG A 60 -0.10 -0.27 -4.23
C ARG A 60 0.41 0.82 -3.28
N LEU A 61 -0.03 2.06 -3.46
CA LEU A 61 0.29 3.16 -2.54
C LEU A 61 -0.16 2.86 -1.10
N LEU A 62 -1.40 2.39 -0.93
CA LEU A 62 -1.97 2.09 0.38
C LEU A 62 -1.22 0.95 1.06
N ILE A 63 -0.86 -0.11 0.32
CA ILE A 63 -0.07 -1.24 0.82
C ILE A 63 1.33 -0.78 1.24
N ASP A 64 2.00 0.04 0.42
CA ASP A 64 3.35 0.54 0.72
C ASP A 64 3.34 1.50 1.92
N THR A 65 2.34 2.37 2.00
CA THR A 65 2.15 3.28 3.14
C THR A 65 1.88 2.52 4.43
N ALA A 66 1.01 1.50 4.39
CA ALA A 66 0.75 0.64 5.53
C ALA A 66 2.01 -0.14 5.95
N GLY A 67 2.80 -0.63 4.99
CA GLY A 67 4.08 -1.28 5.26
C GLY A 67 5.08 -0.36 5.97
N LEU A 68 5.27 0.86 5.48
CA LEU A 68 6.18 1.84 6.08
C LEU A 68 5.71 2.25 7.49
N ALA A 69 4.41 2.51 7.66
CA ALA A 69 3.85 2.81 8.96
C ALA A 69 4.04 1.64 9.94
N PHE A 70 3.82 0.41 9.49
CA PHE A 70 4.02 -0.80 10.28
C PHE A 70 5.48 -0.97 10.71
N GLU A 71 6.45 -0.76 9.82
CA GLU A 71 7.88 -0.83 10.17
C GLU A 71 8.25 0.13 11.31
N HIS A 72 7.68 1.33 11.32
CA HIS A 72 7.94 2.33 12.36
C HIS A 72 7.17 2.11 13.66
N THR A 73 6.02 1.44 13.61
CA THR A 73 5.15 1.27 14.78
C THR A 73 5.14 -0.15 15.35
N ARG A 74 5.81 -1.12 14.70
CA ARG A 74 5.87 -2.53 15.14
C ARG A 74 6.25 -2.67 16.61
N ALA A 75 7.23 -1.90 17.09
CA ALA A 75 7.69 -1.96 18.49
C ALA A 75 6.65 -1.49 19.52
N HIS A 76 5.57 -0.85 19.07
CA HIS A 76 4.46 -0.36 19.88
C HIS A 76 3.22 -1.26 19.79
N LEU A 77 3.26 -2.31 18.98
CA LEU A 77 2.22 -3.32 18.86
C LEU A 77 2.61 -4.54 19.68
N GLY A 78 1.63 -5.26 20.24
CA GLY A 78 1.87 -6.61 20.76
C GLY A 78 2.31 -7.57 19.65
N ASP A 79 3.10 -8.58 20.00
CA ASP A 79 3.68 -9.54 19.05
C ASP A 79 2.61 -10.21 18.17
N GLU A 80 1.48 -10.60 18.77
CA GLU A 80 0.37 -11.23 18.04
C GLU A 80 -0.25 -10.28 17.00
N ALA A 81 -0.48 -9.02 17.37
CA ALA A 81 -1.02 -8.03 16.45
C ALA A 81 -0.02 -7.74 15.32
N ALA A 82 1.27 -7.61 15.65
CA ALA A 82 2.32 -7.38 14.67
C ALA A 82 2.40 -8.52 13.64
N ASP A 83 2.35 -9.77 14.09
CA ASP A 83 2.39 -10.94 13.21
C ASP A 83 1.15 -11.00 12.30
N GLN A 84 -0.04 -10.70 12.83
CA GLN A 84 -1.27 -10.63 12.03
C GLN A 84 -1.18 -9.55 10.96
N PHE A 85 -0.70 -8.35 11.28
CA PHE A 85 -0.53 -7.27 10.30
C PHE A 85 0.50 -7.64 9.23
N GLU A 86 1.62 -8.24 9.62
CA GLU A 86 2.64 -8.71 8.68
C GLU A 86 2.07 -9.74 7.69
N GLN A 87 1.28 -10.71 8.18
CA GLN A 87 0.61 -11.70 7.33
C GLN A 87 -0.35 -11.05 6.33
N VAL A 88 -1.21 -10.14 6.79
CA VAL A 88 -2.18 -9.44 5.93
C VAL A 88 -1.47 -8.59 4.87
N LEU A 89 -0.42 -7.85 5.25
CA LEU A 89 0.37 -7.05 4.31
C LEU A 89 0.99 -7.93 3.21
N ASN A 90 1.57 -9.07 3.58
CA ASN A 90 2.17 -10.00 2.62
C ASN A 90 1.11 -10.61 1.69
N GLN A 91 -0.06 -10.97 2.22
CA GLN A 91 -1.18 -11.44 1.40
C GLN A 91 -1.63 -10.39 0.39
N LEU A 92 -1.76 -9.13 0.81
CA LEU A 92 -2.19 -8.03 -0.07
C LEU A 92 -1.19 -7.72 -1.16
N ARG A 93 0.12 -7.73 -0.86
CA ARG A 93 1.16 -7.57 -1.88
C ARG A 93 1.05 -8.63 -2.96
N MET A 94 0.85 -9.89 -2.57
CA MET A 94 0.67 -10.98 -3.54
C MET A 94 -0.63 -10.84 -4.32
N ALA A 95 -1.74 -10.49 -3.66
CA ALA A 95 -3.03 -10.27 -4.30
C ALA A 95 -2.97 -9.12 -5.30
N GLN A 96 -2.27 -8.03 -4.97
CA GLN A 96 -2.07 -6.88 -5.84
C GLN A 96 -1.35 -7.28 -7.13
N VAL A 97 -0.23 -8.00 -7.02
CA VAL A 97 0.52 -8.48 -8.19
C VAL A 97 -0.33 -9.41 -9.06
N GLN A 98 -1.16 -10.26 -8.46
CA GLN A 98 -2.07 -11.12 -9.21
C GLN A 98 -3.18 -10.32 -9.91
N ALA A 99 -3.77 -9.34 -9.23
CA ALA A 99 -4.81 -8.48 -9.77
C ALA A 99 -4.29 -7.62 -10.94
N GLU A 100 -3.11 -7.00 -10.80
CA GLU A 100 -2.45 -6.22 -11.87
C GLU A 100 -2.24 -7.06 -13.15
N ARG A 101 -1.93 -8.35 -13.01
CA ARG A 101 -1.77 -9.27 -14.16
C ARG A 101 -3.10 -9.60 -14.84
N GLN A 102 -4.21 -9.55 -14.10
CA GLN A 102 -5.55 -9.88 -14.63
C GLN A 102 -6.22 -8.67 -15.27
N THR A 103 -6.06 -7.48 -14.68
CA THR A 103 -6.70 -6.24 -15.16
C THR A 103 -5.86 -5.50 -16.19
N GLY A 104 -4.60 -5.90 -16.41
CA GLY A 104 -3.69 -5.23 -17.33
C GLY A 104 -3.39 -3.77 -16.96
N GLY A 105 -3.72 -3.35 -15.73
CA GLY A 105 -3.57 -1.97 -15.27
C GLY A 105 -4.58 -1.00 -15.87
N GLU A 106 -5.79 -1.44 -16.25
CA GLU A 106 -6.87 -0.51 -16.63
C GLU A 106 -7.21 0.40 -15.43
N GLY A 107 -6.69 1.62 -15.47
CA GLY A 107 -6.93 2.65 -14.46
C GLY A 107 -8.35 3.19 -14.52
N GLU A 108 -8.93 3.48 -13.36
CA GLU A 108 -10.21 4.20 -13.28
C GLU A 108 -10.04 5.73 -13.37
N GLU A 109 -11.14 6.45 -13.59
CA GLU A 109 -11.16 7.93 -13.70
C GLU A 109 -10.54 8.65 -12.49
N ASN A 110 -10.48 7.99 -11.32
CA ASN A 110 -9.89 8.51 -10.08
C ASN A 110 -8.59 7.80 -9.67
N ASP A 111 -7.99 6.98 -10.53
CA ASP A 111 -6.71 6.34 -10.23
C ASP A 111 -5.56 7.34 -10.30
N LEU A 112 -4.50 7.05 -9.54
CA LEU A 112 -3.25 7.80 -9.68
C LEU A 112 -2.72 7.72 -11.12
N PRO A 113 -2.20 8.83 -11.68
CA PRO A 113 -1.72 8.87 -13.07
C PRO A 113 -0.50 7.97 -13.31
N SER A 114 0.16 7.50 -12.24
CA SER A 114 1.27 6.55 -12.28
C SER A 114 1.37 5.80 -10.96
N ALA A 115 1.84 4.56 -11.01
CA ALA A 115 2.19 3.81 -9.80
C ALA A 115 3.22 4.62 -8.98
N PRO A 116 3.04 4.73 -7.65
CA PRO A 116 4.09 5.28 -6.79
C PRO A 116 5.38 4.49 -7.00
N ALA A 117 6.51 5.19 -7.06
CA ALA A 117 7.80 4.53 -7.03
C ALA A 117 7.91 3.76 -5.70
N ALA A 118 8.26 2.48 -5.77
CA ALA A 118 8.49 1.68 -4.57
C ALA A 118 9.51 2.41 -3.68
N PRO A 119 9.33 2.40 -2.34
CA PRO A 119 10.29 3.01 -1.44
C PRO A 119 11.67 2.43 -1.74
N GLN A 120 12.62 3.32 -2.04
CA GLN A 120 14.02 2.93 -2.18
C GLN A 120 14.47 2.47 -0.81
N THR A 121 14.42 1.17 -0.57
CA THR A 121 15.27 0.58 0.45
C THR A 121 16.68 0.99 0.04
N SER A 122 17.34 1.79 0.88
CA SER A 122 18.76 2.06 0.79
C SER A 122 19.50 0.73 0.95
N GLN A 123 19.49 -0.08 -0.10
CA GLN A 123 20.48 -1.12 -0.26
C GLN A 123 21.81 -0.37 -0.27
N PRO A 124 22.80 -0.75 0.57
CA PRO A 124 24.16 -0.32 0.30
C PRO A 124 24.42 -0.69 -1.15
N THR A 125 24.88 0.27 -1.95
CA THR A 125 25.33 0.04 -3.32
C THR A 125 26.32 -1.13 -3.28
N ALA A 126 25.82 -2.34 -3.51
CA ALA A 126 26.66 -3.45 -3.87
C ALA A 126 27.22 -3.04 -5.23
N ALA A 127 28.49 -2.64 -5.22
CA ALA A 127 29.25 -2.39 -6.42
C ALA A 127 28.94 -3.53 -7.40
N GLN A 128 28.32 -3.18 -8.53
CA GLN A 128 28.16 -4.10 -9.63
C GLN A 128 29.55 -4.67 -9.94
N PRO A 129 29.72 -6.00 -10.07
CA PRO A 129 30.94 -6.53 -10.63
C PRO A 129 31.05 -5.99 -12.06
N GLN A 130 32.02 -5.11 -12.27
CA GLN A 130 32.38 -4.59 -13.59
C GLN A 130 32.60 -5.80 -14.52
N GLN A 131 31.82 -5.86 -15.59
CA GLN A 131 32.14 -6.72 -16.73
C GLN A 131 33.58 -6.40 -17.18
N PRO A 132 34.44 -7.40 -17.41
CA PRO A 132 35.78 -7.15 -17.90
C PRO A 132 35.72 -6.50 -19.27
N GLU A 133 36.15 -5.24 -19.33
CA GLU A 133 36.47 -4.55 -20.57
C GLU A 133 37.43 -5.41 -21.38
N GLN A 134 37.01 -5.81 -22.58
CA GLN A 134 37.90 -6.45 -23.53
C GLN A 134 38.98 -5.44 -23.96
N PRO A 135 40.27 -5.79 -23.90
CA PRO A 135 41.35 -4.86 -24.18
C PRO A 135 41.46 -4.60 -25.68
N ALA A 136 41.03 -3.42 -26.12
CA ALA A 136 41.37 -2.91 -27.44
C ALA A 136 42.86 -2.48 -27.46
N THR A 137 43.68 -3.35 -28.03
CA THR A 137 44.96 -3.05 -28.71
C THR A 137 46.07 -2.35 -27.89
N SER A 138 46.97 -3.19 -27.38
CA SER A 138 48.42 -3.06 -27.37
C SER A 138 49.02 -1.74 -27.87
N LYS A 139 49.46 -0.90 -26.94
CA LYS A 139 50.69 -0.09 -27.10
C LYS A 139 51.70 -0.53 -26.06
N LEU A 140 52.50 -1.48 -26.49
CA LEU A 140 53.80 -1.84 -25.95
C LEU A 140 54.62 -0.56 -25.69
N TRP A 141 54.89 -0.24 -24.43
CA TRP A 141 56.04 0.57 -24.04
C TRP A 141 56.69 -0.13 -22.85
N LEU A 142 57.83 -0.78 -23.12
CA LEU A 142 58.70 -1.39 -22.12
C LEU A 142 59.57 -0.29 -21.48
N PRO A 143 59.65 -0.20 -20.14
CA PRO A 143 60.71 0.54 -19.48
C PRO A 143 61.94 -0.36 -19.25
N GLY A 144 63.13 0.10 -19.64
CA GLY A 144 64.37 -0.50 -19.15
C GLY A 144 65.65 -0.17 -19.94
N SER A 145 66.39 0.83 -19.44
CA SER A 145 67.83 0.74 -19.17
C SER A 145 68.23 1.89 -18.23
#